data_AF-A0A7K2WC22-F1
#
_entry.id   AF-A0A7K2WC22-F1
#
_cell.length_a   1.000
_cell.length_b   1.000
_cell.length_c   1.000
_cell.angle_alpha   90.00
_cell.angle_beta   90.00
_cell.angle_gamma   90.00
#
_symmetry.space_group_name_H-M   'P 1'
#
loop_
_entity.id
_entity.type
_entity.pdbx_description
1 polymer ?
#
loop_
_entity_poly.entity_id
_entity_poly.type
_entity_poly.pdbx_seq_one_letter_code
_entity_poly.pdbx_strand_id
1 'polypeptide(L)'
;MAADGKGLVGHAGAVLLRRLADRVGLTRGLTQVLPTSTSAGWRERAGVLVQLAVAMVLGARSVLEAEQLQLHHQGLFGPAASDSTMRRLLAELDDKALMKIAKVRRRVR
;
A
#
# COMPACT_ATOMS: atom_id res chain seq x y z
N MET A 1 14.91 0.43 -33.45
CA MET A 1 14.17 0.50 -32.17
C MET A 1 14.37 1.90 -31.61
N ALA A 2 13.30 2.67 -31.42
CA ALA A 2 13.39 3.99 -30.80
C ALA A 2 13.33 3.82 -29.27
N ALA A 3 14.26 4.45 -28.53
CA ALA A 3 14.19 4.54 -27.08
C ALA A 3 13.12 5.59 -26.70
N ASP A 4 11.85 5.27 -26.91
CA ASP A 4 10.71 6.17 -26.69
C ASP A 4 10.23 6.20 -25.22
N GLY A 5 10.93 5.49 -24.33
CA GLY A 5 10.66 5.48 -22.88
C GLY A 5 9.38 4.76 -22.48
N LYS A 6 8.66 4.10 -23.41
CA LYS A 6 7.43 3.38 -23.09
C LYS A 6 7.73 2.16 -22.21
N GLY A 7 6.94 2.00 -21.15
CA GLY A 7 7.09 0.89 -20.20
C GLY A 7 8.17 1.09 -19.14
N LEU A 8 8.84 2.26 -19.10
CA LEU A 8 9.78 2.57 -18.04
C LEU A 8 9.04 2.83 -16.73
N VAL A 9 9.35 2.03 -15.71
CA VAL A 9 8.84 2.21 -14.34
C VAL A 9 9.96 2.74 -13.46
N GLY A 10 9.97 4.06 -13.26
CA GLY A 10 10.81 4.70 -12.25
C GLY A 10 10.55 4.15 -10.84
N HIS A 11 11.58 4.06 -10.01
CA HIS A 11 11.50 3.50 -8.64
C HIS A 11 11.02 2.03 -8.58
N ALA A 12 11.31 1.21 -9.58
CA ALA A 12 10.93 -0.22 -9.58
C ALA A 12 11.42 -1.01 -8.35
N GLY A 13 12.47 -0.54 -7.67
CA GLY A 13 12.93 -1.07 -6.38
C GLY A 13 11.87 -1.06 -5.27
N ALA A 14 10.78 -0.31 -5.43
CA ALA A 14 9.58 -0.36 -4.57
C ALA A 14 9.05 -1.78 -4.36
N VAL A 15 9.21 -2.65 -5.37
CA VAL A 15 8.80 -4.08 -5.29
C VAL A 15 9.49 -4.79 -4.13
N LEU A 16 10.75 -4.44 -3.82
CA LEU A 16 11.49 -5.05 -2.73
C LEU A 16 10.86 -4.73 -1.36
N LEU A 17 10.39 -3.50 -1.15
CA LEU A 17 9.69 -3.11 0.07
C LEU A 17 8.37 -3.87 0.22
N ARG A 18 7.60 -3.97 -0.86
CA ARG A 18 6.36 -4.73 -0.86
C ARG A 18 6.60 -6.22 -0.59
N ARG A 19 7.57 -6.82 -1.28
CA ARG A 19 7.95 -8.24 -1.09
C ARG A 19 8.49 -8.50 0.32
N LEU A 20 9.23 -7.57 0.90
CA LEU A 20 9.70 -7.68 2.28
C LEU A 20 8.52 -7.72 3.25
N ALA A 21 7.55 -6.80 3.11
CA ALA A 21 6.35 -6.78 3.94
C ALA A 21 5.56 -8.11 3.84
N ASP A 22 5.44 -8.67 2.64
CA ASP A 22 4.78 -9.96 2.45
C ASP A 22 5.61 -11.11 3.07
N ARG A 23 6.94 -11.11 2.86
CA ARG A 23 7.86 -12.15 3.34
C ARG A 23 7.93 -12.24 4.86
N VAL A 24 7.90 -11.11 5.56
CA VAL A 24 7.90 -11.09 7.04
C VAL A 24 6.50 -11.32 7.61
N GLY A 25 5.49 -11.51 6.77
CA GLY A 25 4.10 -11.74 7.18
C GLY A 25 3.37 -10.48 7.67
N LEU A 26 3.91 -9.28 7.43
CA LEU A 26 3.29 -8.02 7.83
C LEU A 26 1.93 -7.84 7.14
N THR A 27 1.88 -8.00 5.82
CA THR A 27 0.64 -7.83 5.04
C THR A 27 -0.43 -8.81 5.54
N ARG A 28 -0.08 -10.10 5.71
CA ARG A 28 -0.99 -11.12 6.24
C ARG A 28 -1.49 -10.79 7.64
N GLY A 29 -0.61 -10.35 8.54
CA GLY A 29 -0.99 -9.97 9.90
C GLY A 29 -1.92 -8.75 9.93
N LEU A 30 -1.69 -7.79 9.03
CA LEU A 30 -2.56 -6.62 8.87
C LEU A 30 -3.95 -6.99 8.33
N THR A 31 -4.04 -7.92 7.38
CA THR A 31 -5.32 -8.44 6.86
C THR A 31 -6.22 -8.99 7.97
N GLN A 32 -5.63 -9.57 9.03
CA GLN A 32 -6.38 -10.14 10.16
C GLN A 32 -6.92 -9.11 11.15
N VAL A 33 -6.39 -7.88 11.14
CA VAL A 33 -6.73 -6.86 12.14
C VAL A 33 -7.46 -5.66 11.56
N LEU A 34 -7.31 -5.42 10.27
CA LEU A 34 -8.01 -4.36 9.56
C LEU A 34 -9.44 -4.82 9.21
N PRO A 35 -10.43 -3.91 9.30
CA PRO A 35 -11.80 -4.24 8.95
C PRO A 35 -11.90 -4.64 7.47
N THR A 36 -12.54 -5.77 7.19
CA THR A 36 -12.94 -6.15 5.84
C THR A 36 -14.13 -5.30 5.43
N SER A 37 -14.01 -4.55 4.34
CA SER A 37 -15.16 -3.84 3.77
C SER A 37 -15.98 -4.80 2.95
N THR A 38 -17.26 -4.95 3.28
CA THR A 38 -18.26 -5.66 2.45
C THR A 38 -18.52 -4.95 1.11
N SER A 39 -18.19 -3.66 1.01
CA SER A 39 -18.43 -2.81 -0.17
C SER A 39 -17.22 -2.63 -1.10
N ALA A 40 -16.07 -3.23 -0.80
CA ALA A 40 -14.86 -3.11 -1.63
C ALA A 40 -14.33 -4.49 -2.05
N GLY A 41 -15.08 -5.18 -2.90
CA GLY A 41 -14.82 -6.55 -3.37
C GLY A 41 -13.58 -6.75 -4.26
N TRP A 42 -12.54 -5.91 -4.18
CA TRP A 42 -11.30 -6.13 -4.94
C TRP A 42 -10.01 -5.67 -4.23
N ARG A 43 -10.06 -4.61 -3.40
CA ARG A 43 -8.86 -4.07 -2.75
C ARG A 43 -8.74 -4.51 -1.30
N GLU A 44 -7.77 -5.35 -1.05
CA GLU A 44 -7.34 -5.79 0.28
C GLU A 44 -6.79 -4.58 1.06
N ARG A 45 -7.41 -4.24 2.21
CA ARG A 45 -7.10 -3.03 3.00
C ARG A 45 -5.66 -3.00 3.50
N ALA A 46 -5.08 -4.14 3.88
CA ALA A 46 -3.67 -4.17 4.26
C ALA A 46 -2.77 -3.84 3.07
N GLY A 47 -3.07 -4.38 1.89
CA GLY A 47 -2.37 -4.07 0.65
C GLY A 47 -2.37 -2.58 0.33
N VAL A 48 -3.49 -1.89 0.54
CA VAL A 48 -3.58 -0.42 0.40
C VAL A 48 -2.72 0.28 1.44
N LEU A 49 -2.78 -0.14 2.71
CA LEU A 49 -1.98 0.46 3.78
C LEU A 49 -0.47 0.29 3.54
N VAL A 50 -0.05 -0.91 3.11
CA VAL A 50 1.36 -1.20 2.79
C VAL A 50 1.80 -0.40 1.58
N GLN A 51 0.99 -0.28 0.52
CA GLN A 51 1.38 0.55 -0.64
C GLN A 51 1.44 2.03 -0.32
N LEU A 52 0.55 2.53 0.56
CA LEU A 52 0.64 3.90 1.04
C LEU A 52 1.96 4.13 1.80
N ALA A 53 2.37 3.18 2.66
CA ALA A 53 3.66 3.23 3.33
C ALA A 53 4.85 3.19 2.36
N VAL A 54 4.80 2.35 1.32
CA VAL A 54 5.81 2.32 0.25
C VAL A 54 5.87 3.67 -0.47
N ALA A 55 4.73 4.26 -0.82
CA ALA A 55 4.70 5.57 -1.47
C ALA A 55 5.33 6.66 -0.59
N MET A 56 5.08 6.66 0.73
CA MET A 56 5.72 7.58 1.67
C MET A 56 7.24 7.40 1.72
N VAL A 57 7.75 6.16 1.72
CA VAL A 57 9.20 5.88 1.67
C VAL A 57 9.84 6.41 0.39
N LEU A 58 9.08 6.41 -0.71
CA LEU A 58 9.52 6.94 -2.00
C LEU A 58 9.34 8.46 -2.13
N GLY A 59 8.87 9.13 -1.07
CA GLY A 59 8.80 10.59 -1.01
C GLY A 59 7.42 11.19 -1.25
N ALA A 60 6.34 10.40 -1.33
CA ALA A 60 4.99 10.96 -1.39
C ALA A 60 4.64 11.67 -0.07
N ARG A 61 4.24 12.94 -0.16
CA ARG A 61 3.88 13.81 0.97
C ARG A 61 2.38 14.01 1.13
N SER A 62 1.59 13.53 0.18
CA SER A 62 0.14 13.56 0.23
C SER A 62 -0.47 12.26 -0.31
N VAL A 63 -1.73 12.03 0.03
CA VAL A 63 -2.49 10.87 -0.47
C VAL A 63 -2.68 10.96 -2.00
N LEU A 64 -2.83 12.17 -2.55
CA LEU A 64 -2.84 12.41 -3.99
C LEU A 64 -1.51 12.05 -4.65
N GLU A 65 -0.38 12.50 -4.09
CA GLU A 65 0.96 12.13 -4.57
C GLU A 65 1.16 10.60 -4.51
N ALA A 66 0.65 9.94 -3.46
CA ALA A 66 0.69 8.48 -3.34
C ALA A 66 -0.14 7.77 -4.42
N GLU A 67 -1.33 8.28 -4.77
CA GLU A 67 -2.14 7.75 -5.86
C GLU A 67 -1.40 7.87 -7.20
N GLN A 68 -0.83 9.04 -7.50
CA GLN A 68 -0.06 9.27 -8.73
C GLN A 68 1.15 8.33 -8.85
N LEU A 69 1.88 8.12 -7.75
CA LEU A 69 3.00 7.20 -7.72
C LEU A 69 2.57 5.73 -7.93
N GLN A 70 1.45 5.32 -7.32
CA GLN A 70 0.90 3.99 -7.53
C GLN A 70 0.37 3.78 -8.95
N LEU A 71 -0.21 4.82 -9.59
CA LEU A 71 -0.61 4.77 -11.00
C LEU A 71 0.60 4.57 -11.92
N HIS A 72 1.73 5.21 -11.61
CA HIS A 72 3.00 4.97 -12.31
C HIS A 72 3.52 3.54 -12.11
N HIS A 73 3.26 2.95 -10.94
CA HIS A 73 3.66 1.57 -10.60
C HIS A 73 2.61 0.50 -10.95
N GLN A 74 1.56 0.83 -11.69
CA GLN A 74 0.46 -0.09 -11.97
C GLN A 74 0.92 -1.38 -12.67
N GLY A 75 1.97 -1.31 -13.49
CA GLY A 75 2.56 -2.48 -14.14
C GLY A 75 3.27 -3.45 -13.18
N LEU A 76 3.59 -3.00 -11.96
CA LEU A 76 4.27 -3.80 -10.94
C LEU A 76 3.30 -4.33 -9.88
N PHE A 77 2.31 -3.52 -9.48
CA PHE A 77 1.44 -3.80 -8.34
C PHE A 77 -0.03 -4.00 -8.71
N GLY A 78 -0.38 -3.87 -9.99
CA GLY A 78 -1.76 -3.85 -10.44
C GLY A 78 -2.43 -2.50 -10.20
N PRO A 79 -3.77 -2.44 -10.24
CA PRO A 79 -4.51 -1.19 -10.18
C PRO A 79 -4.20 -0.38 -8.90
N ALA A 80 -3.94 0.92 -9.04
CA ALA A 80 -3.70 1.83 -7.91
C ALA A 80 -4.95 1.98 -7.02
N ALA A 81 -4.74 2.23 -5.72
CA ALA A 81 -5.81 2.72 -4.86
C ALA A 81 -6.01 4.22 -5.08
N SER A 82 -7.26 4.67 -5.16
CA SER A 82 -7.56 6.10 -5.31
C SER A 82 -7.33 6.88 -4.02
N ASP A 83 -7.16 8.20 -4.10
CA ASP A 83 -7.06 9.09 -2.94
C ASP A 83 -8.25 8.90 -1.99
N SER A 84 -9.48 8.84 -2.52
CA SER A 84 -10.69 8.59 -1.75
C SER A 84 -10.72 7.21 -1.07
N THR A 85 -10.07 6.19 -1.65
CA THR A 85 -9.95 4.86 -1.04
C THR A 85 -8.95 4.89 0.12
N MET A 86 -7.81 5.56 -0.08
CA MET A 86 -6.80 5.72 0.96
C MET A 86 -7.30 6.59 2.11
N ARG A 87 -8.02 7.68 1.84
CA ARG A 87 -8.64 8.51 2.90
C ARG A 87 -9.68 7.76 3.71
N ARG A 88 -10.54 6.96 3.08
CA ARG A 88 -11.50 6.11 3.80
C ARG A 88 -10.80 5.07 4.67
N LEU A 89 -9.75 4.43 4.15
CA LEU A 89 -8.91 3.53 4.96
C LEU A 89 -8.34 4.26 6.18
N LEU A 90 -7.74 5.43 5.98
CA LEU A 90 -7.15 6.20 7.08
C LEU A 90 -8.20 6.65 8.11
N ALA A 91 -9.40 7.03 7.65
CA ALA A 91 -10.51 7.40 8.52
C ALA A 91 -11.04 6.23 9.37
N GLU A 92 -10.83 4.99 8.93
CA GLU A 92 -11.18 3.77 9.68
C GLU A 92 -10.10 3.37 10.72
N LEU A 93 -8.94 4.04 10.74
CA LEU A 93 -7.84 3.75 11.68
C LEU A 93 -8.02 4.49 13.01
N ASP A 94 -8.96 4.01 13.83
CA ASP A 94 -9.13 4.46 15.21
C ASP A 94 -7.99 3.97 16.14
N ASP A 95 -7.98 4.44 17.39
CA ASP A 95 -6.95 4.06 18.37
C ASP A 95 -6.85 2.53 18.57
N LYS A 96 -7.99 1.83 18.52
CA LYS A 96 -8.05 0.38 18.67
C LYS A 96 -7.40 -0.32 17.47
N ALA A 97 -7.64 0.16 16.26
CA ALA A 97 -7.01 -0.32 15.04
C ALA A 97 -5.50 -0.05 15.07
N LEU A 98 -5.07 1.14 15.48
CA LEU A 98 -3.65 1.50 15.63
C LEU A 98 -2.93 0.60 16.65
N MET A 99 -3.56 0.29 17.79
CA MET A 99 -3.01 -0.66 18.76
C MET A 99 -2.85 -2.07 18.17
N LYS A 100 -3.82 -2.55 17.40
CA LYS A 100 -3.72 -3.86 16.72
C LYS A 100 -2.61 -3.86 15.68
N ILE A 101 -2.49 -2.80 14.87
CA ILE A 101 -1.41 -2.63 13.89
C ILE A 101 -0.04 -2.64 14.60
N ALA A 102 0.10 -1.93 15.73
CA ALA A 102 1.32 -1.93 16.52
C ALA A 102 1.67 -3.34 17.05
N LYS A 103 0.67 -4.12 17.46
CA LYS A 103 0.86 -5.52 17.88
C LYS A 103 1.32 -6.41 16.72
N VAL A 104 0.75 -6.25 15.52
CA VAL A 104 1.22 -6.96 14.31
C VAL A 104 2.67 -6.59 14.00
N ARG A 105 2.99 -5.29 13.96
CA ARG A 105 4.35 -4.80 13.69
C ARG A 105 5.39 -5.35 14.67
N ARG A 106 5.04 -5.46 15.95
CA ARG A 106 5.93 -6.03 16.97
C ARG A 106 6.21 -7.51 16.77
N ARG A 107 5.26 -8.27 16.21
CA ARG A 107 5.42 -9.73 15.97
C ARG A 107 6.30 -10.04 14.76
N VAL A 108 6.37 -9.13 13.80
CA VAL A 108 7.14 -9.30 12.55
C VAL A 108 8.54 -8.66 12.61
N ARG A 109 8.89 -8.04 13.74
CA ARG A 109 10.19 -7.41 14.01
C ARG A 109 11.05 -8.36 14.84
#